data_AF-A0A193KVW9-F1
#
_entry.id   AF-A0A193KVW9-F1
#
_cell.length_a   1.000
_cell.length_b   1.000
_cell.length_c   1.000
_cell.angle_alpha   90.00
_cell.angle_beta   90.00
_cell.angle_gamma   90.00
#
_symmetry.space_group_name_H-M   'P 1'
#
loop_
_entity.id
_entity.type
_entity.pdbx_description
1 polymer ?
#
loop_
_entity_poly.entity_id
_entity_poly.type
_entity_poly.pdbx_seq_one_letter_code
_entity_poly.pdbx_strand_id
1 'polypeptide(L)'
;GPRGSITRDSHFELLFQCKYSGISVEAIVMEVNNVPPPVPVAAAGPLRVVLQLGNGQCYSKGCVEEAVAYTSFYGPADYPLTKVLREPVYVEVSILERSDPNIVLNLEHCWATSTPNPQSVPQWDLLVDG
;
A
#
# COMPACT_ATOMS: atom_id res chain seq x y z
N GLY A 1 -36.75 -84.54 12.18
CA GLY A 1 -37.10 -83.42 13.08
C GLY A 1 -37.37 -82.17 12.26
N PRO A 2 -37.81 -81.04 12.84
CA PRO A 2 -38.24 -79.84 12.10
C PRO A 2 -37.11 -79.10 11.36
N ARG A 3 -35.95 -79.75 11.17
CA ARG A 3 -34.72 -79.15 10.66
C ARG A 3 -33.96 -80.10 9.72
N GLY A 4 -34.52 -80.30 8.54
CA GLY A 4 -33.77 -80.78 7.37
C GLY A 4 -34.28 -82.10 6.77
N SER A 5 -34.57 -82.07 5.47
CA SER A 5 -34.92 -83.22 4.64
C SER A 5 -33.67 -83.67 3.87
N ILE A 6 -33.38 -84.97 3.88
CA ILE A 6 -32.27 -85.58 3.13
C ILE A 6 -32.77 -85.91 1.72
N THR A 7 -32.33 -85.17 0.70
CA THR A 7 -32.64 -85.45 -0.70
C THR A 7 -31.56 -86.36 -1.29
N ARG A 8 -31.87 -87.65 -1.49
CA ARG A 8 -30.91 -88.67 -1.95
C ARG A 8 -30.65 -88.70 -3.46
N ASP A 9 -31.28 -87.84 -4.25
CA ASP A 9 -31.15 -87.80 -5.73
C ASP A 9 -31.35 -86.40 -6.36
N SER A 10 -31.08 -85.30 -5.64
CA SER A 10 -31.12 -83.95 -6.26
C SER A 10 -29.74 -83.32 -6.24
N HIS A 11 -29.05 -83.37 -7.38
CA HIS A 11 -27.83 -82.62 -7.62
C HIS A 11 -28.17 -81.12 -7.62
N PHE A 12 -27.73 -80.41 -6.58
CA PHE A 12 -27.96 -78.98 -6.44
C PHE A 12 -26.64 -78.25 -6.64
N GLU A 13 -26.50 -77.57 -7.78
CA GLU A 13 -25.36 -76.70 -8.05
C GLU A 13 -25.76 -75.24 -7.85
N LEU A 14 -25.06 -74.58 -6.94
CA LEU A 14 -25.18 -73.15 -6.70
C LEU A 14 -23.90 -72.46 -7.22
N LEU A 15 -24.03 -71.78 -8.35
CA LEU A 15 -22.96 -70.96 -8.90
C LEU A 15 -23.17 -69.51 -8.45
N PHE A 16 -22.19 -68.96 -7.75
CA PHE A 16 -22.14 -67.53 -7.42
C PHE A 16 -20.96 -66.90 -8.15
N GLN A 17 -21.15 -65.64 -8.55
CA GLN A 17 -20.13 -64.85 -9.23
C GLN A 17 -19.99 -63.51 -8.51
N CYS A 18 -18.79 -63.22 -8.04
CA CYS A 18 -18.43 -61.90 -7.54
C CYS A 18 -17.68 -61.14 -8.64
N LYS A 19 -17.96 -59.85 -8.76
CA LYS A 19 -17.29 -58.96 -9.71
C LYS A 19 -16.73 -57.79 -8.91
N TYR A 20 -15.40 -57.65 -8.91
CA TYR A 20 -14.69 -56.56 -8.23
C TYR A 20 -14.20 -55.55 -9.26
N SER A 21 -14.21 -54.27 -8.90
CA SER A 21 -13.54 -53.23 -9.68
C SER A 21 -12.03 -53.34 -9.43
N GLY A 22 -11.21 -53.37 -10.47
CA GLY A 22 -9.74 -53.36 -10.35
C GLY A 22 -9.16 -52.00 -9.95
N ILE A 23 -10.01 -51.03 -9.64
CA ILE A 23 -9.64 -49.68 -9.26
C ILE A 23 -10.00 -49.50 -7.79
N SER A 24 -8.99 -49.46 -6.92
CA SER A 24 -9.10 -49.01 -5.53
C SER A 24 -8.62 -47.57 -5.46
N VAL A 25 -9.45 -46.67 -4.93
CA VAL A 25 -9.04 -45.29 -4.66
C VAL A 25 -8.52 -45.26 -3.22
N GLU A 26 -7.20 -45.21 -3.06
CA GLU A 26 -6.57 -45.00 -1.76
C GLU A 26 -6.50 -43.49 -1.49
N ALA A 27 -7.08 -43.04 -0.37
CA ALA A 27 -6.99 -41.66 0.06
C ALA A 27 -5.75 -41.48 0.94
N ILE A 28 -4.78 -40.70 0.47
CA ILE A 28 -3.70 -40.22 1.32
C ILE A 28 -4.26 -39.05 2.13
N VAL A 29 -4.46 -39.27 3.44
CA VAL A 29 -4.80 -38.21 4.38
C VAL A 29 -3.50 -37.54 4.81
N MET A 30 -3.17 -36.40 4.19
CA MET A 30 -2.03 -35.58 4.59
C MET A 30 -2.54 -34.42 5.45
N GLU A 31 -2.26 -34.46 6.75
CA GLU A 31 -2.44 -33.31 7.63
C GLU A 31 -1.24 -32.39 7.48
N VAL A 32 -1.46 -31.24 6.82
CA VAL A 32 -0.44 -30.19 6.69
C VAL A 32 -0.61 -29.24 7.88
N ASN A 33 0.27 -29.34 8.86
CA ASN A 33 0.34 -28.39 9.96
C ASN A 33 0.97 -27.08 9.47
N ASN A 34 0.13 -26.17 8.98
CA ASN A 34 0.57 -24.84 8.56
C ASN A 34 0.96 -24.01 9.79
N VAL A 35 2.16 -23.42 9.75
CA VAL A 35 2.58 -22.44 10.77
C VAL A 35 1.64 -21.23 10.67
N PRO A 36 1.10 -20.72 11.79
CA PRO A 36 0.26 -19.53 11.76
C PRO A 36 1.05 -18.37 11.14
N PRO A 37 0.40 -17.56 10.27
CA PRO A 37 1.05 -16.41 9.67
C PRO A 37 1.60 -15.49 10.76
N PRO A 38 2.78 -14.87 10.56
CA PRO A 38 3.36 -13.95 11.53
C PRO A 38 2.37 -12.83 11.83
N VAL A 39 2.26 -12.47 13.11
CA VAL A 39 1.37 -11.41 13.56
C VAL A 39 1.76 -10.08 12.89
N PRO A 40 0.79 -9.31 12.37
CA PRO A 40 1.07 -7.98 11.85
C PRO A 40 1.65 -7.10 12.96
N VAL A 41 2.80 -6.47 12.71
CA VAL A 41 3.41 -5.50 13.63
C VAL A 41 3.21 -4.11 13.05
N ALA A 42 2.43 -3.28 13.74
CA ALA A 42 2.32 -1.86 13.46
C ALA A 42 3.09 -1.08 14.54
N ALA A 43 3.99 -0.20 14.11
CA ALA A 43 4.76 0.67 15.00
C ALA A 43 4.48 2.13 14.67
N ALA A 44 4.28 2.94 15.70
CA ALA A 44 4.23 4.39 15.54
C ALA A 44 5.62 4.92 15.21
N GLY A 45 5.73 5.74 14.17
CA GLY A 45 6.97 6.38 13.74
C GLY A 45 6.71 7.81 13.29
N PRO A 46 7.69 8.71 13.43
CA PRO A 46 7.53 10.10 13.04
C PRO A 46 7.37 10.23 11.51
N LEU A 47 6.48 11.12 11.07
CA LEU A 47 6.42 11.54 9.67
C LEU A 47 7.43 12.66 9.46
N ARG A 48 8.32 12.47 8.49
CA ARG A 48 9.25 13.52 8.07
C ARG A 48 8.58 14.29 6.94
N VAL A 49 8.50 15.60 7.10
CA VAL A 49 7.96 16.52 6.11
C VAL A 49 9.06 17.51 5.75
N VAL A 50 9.15 17.85 4.46
CA VAL A 50 10.07 18.86 3.96
C VAL A 50 9.30 19.94 3.22
N LEU A 51 9.73 21.18 3.38
CA LEU A 51 9.28 22.31 2.59
C LEU A 51 10.45 22.72 1.68
N GLN A 52 10.21 22.79 0.38
CA GLN A 52 11.21 23.13 -0.62
C GLN A 52 10.70 24.26 -1.53
N LEU A 53 11.63 25.12 -1.95
CA LEU A 53 11.33 26.20 -2.87
C LEU A 53 11.78 25.81 -4.28
N GLY A 54 10.85 25.83 -5.22
CA GLY A 54 11.09 25.48 -6.62
C GLY A 54 11.91 26.56 -7.33
N ASN A 55 12.86 26.15 -8.17
CA ASN A 55 13.69 27.03 -8.98
C ASN A 55 13.75 26.61 -10.46
N GLY A 56 12.87 25.70 -10.87
CA GLY A 56 12.79 25.27 -12.26
C GLY A 56 12.44 26.43 -13.18
N GLN A 57 13.18 26.56 -14.28
CA GLN A 57 12.99 27.63 -15.27
C GLN A 57 12.56 27.04 -16.59
N CYS A 58 11.60 27.69 -17.22
CA CYS A 58 11.23 27.37 -18.58
C CYS A 58 12.14 28.10 -19.58
N TYR A 59 12.71 27.33 -20.52
CA TYR A 59 13.48 27.88 -21.65
C TYR A 59 12.87 27.58 -23.03
N SER A 60 11.82 26.74 -23.10
CA SER A 60 11.21 26.29 -24.36
C SER A 60 9.89 27.01 -24.66
N LYS A 61 9.63 27.26 -25.95
CA LYS A 61 8.37 27.87 -26.38
C LYS A 61 7.21 26.89 -26.14
N GLY A 62 6.22 27.30 -25.35
CA GLY A 62 5.03 26.48 -25.04
C GLY A 62 5.14 25.65 -23.74
N CYS A 63 6.15 25.89 -22.91
CA CYS A 63 6.21 25.34 -21.57
C CYS A 63 5.11 25.90 -20.66
N VAL A 64 4.82 25.16 -19.59
CA VAL A 64 3.97 25.62 -18.50
C VAL A 64 4.88 25.92 -17.31
N GLU A 65 5.06 27.20 -16.97
CA GLU A 65 5.97 27.61 -15.91
C GLU A 65 5.65 26.94 -14.57
N GLU A 66 4.36 26.85 -14.22
CA GLU A 66 3.89 26.22 -12.98
C GLU A 66 4.31 24.75 -12.87
N ALA A 67 4.30 24.01 -13.99
CA ALA A 67 4.72 22.61 -13.99
C ALA A 67 6.25 22.47 -13.94
N VAL A 68 6.98 23.35 -14.61
CA VAL A 68 8.45 23.31 -14.67
C VAL A 68 9.06 23.77 -13.35
N ALA A 69 8.40 24.66 -12.61
CA ALA A 69 8.90 25.20 -11.34
C ALA A 69 9.28 24.11 -10.32
N TYR A 70 8.54 22.99 -10.29
CA TYR A 70 8.73 21.85 -9.38
C TYR A 70 9.73 20.79 -9.89
N THR A 71 10.44 21.04 -11.00
CA THR A 71 11.44 20.10 -11.54
C THR A 71 12.80 20.20 -10.85
N SER A 72 13.07 21.32 -10.17
CA SER A 72 14.29 21.54 -9.41
C SER A 72 14.01 22.45 -8.22
N PHE A 73 14.84 22.35 -7.17
CA PHE A 73 14.67 23.09 -5.93
C PHE A 73 15.95 23.82 -5.51
N TYR A 74 15.79 24.93 -4.79
CA TYR A 74 16.89 25.65 -4.16
C TYR A 74 17.53 24.84 -3.04
N GLY A 75 18.87 24.82 -3.02
CA GLY A 75 19.67 24.18 -1.99
C GLY A 75 20.16 25.17 -0.91
N PRO A 76 20.84 24.67 0.14
CA PRO A 76 21.34 25.51 1.24
C PRO A 76 22.31 26.61 0.80
N ALA A 77 23.04 26.38 -0.30
CA ALA A 77 24.00 27.34 -0.85
C ALA A 77 23.34 28.52 -1.59
N ASP A 78 22.07 28.39 -1.97
CA ASP A 78 21.35 29.44 -2.71
C ASP A 78 20.76 30.51 -1.78
N TYR A 79 20.76 30.27 -0.46
CA TYR A 79 20.23 31.22 0.51
C TYR A 79 21.27 32.30 0.86
N PRO A 80 20.84 33.57 1.02
CA PRO A 80 19.47 34.06 0.95
C PRO A 80 18.96 34.28 -0.48
N LEU A 81 17.71 33.87 -0.73
CA LEU A 81 17.06 34.07 -2.02
C LEU A 81 16.66 35.53 -2.21
N THR A 82 16.95 36.07 -3.39
CA THR A 82 16.48 37.40 -3.81
C THR A 82 15.44 37.25 -4.90
N LYS A 83 14.31 37.94 -4.76
CA LYS A 83 13.17 37.91 -5.69
C LYS A 83 12.69 39.32 -5.96
N VAL A 84 12.19 39.55 -7.17
CA VAL A 84 11.61 40.85 -7.55
C VAL A 84 10.14 40.90 -7.16
N LEU A 85 9.61 42.09 -6.88
CA LEU A 85 8.17 42.27 -6.63
C LEU A 85 7.35 41.70 -7.79
N ARG A 86 6.31 40.93 -7.47
CA ARG A 86 5.41 40.21 -8.39
C ARG A 86 6.02 38.98 -9.08
N GLU A 87 7.26 38.63 -8.80
CA GLU A 87 7.80 37.34 -9.20
C GLU A 87 7.20 36.24 -8.30
N PRO A 88 6.63 35.16 -8.88
CA PRO A 88 6.06 34.08 -8.09
C PRO A 88 7.15 33.29 -7.34
N VAL A 89 6.79 32.79 -6.16
CA VAL A 89 7.61 31.86 -5.39
C VAL A 89 6.86 30.54 -5.30
N TYR A 90 7.43 29.51 -5.92
CA TYR A 90 6.84 28.17 -5.91
C TYR A 90 7.32 27.42 -4.68
N VAL A 91 6.35 26.93 -3.89
CA VAL A 91 6.60 26.20 -2.64
C VAL A 91 6.00 24.81 -2.78
N GLU A 92 6.76 23.80 -2.41
CA GLU A 92 6.30 22.41 -2.30
C GLU A 92 6.49 21.92 -0.87
N VAL A 93 5.49 21.18 -0.38
CA VAL A 93 5.59 20.43 0.87
C VAL A 93 5.40 18.96 0.53
N SER A 94 6.32 18.11 0.96
CA SER A 94 6.29 16.68 0.68
C SER A 94 6.66 15.84 1.90
N ILE A 95 6.11 14.62 1.95
CA ILE A 95 6.43 13.63 2.98
C ILE A 95 7.65 12.84 2.50
N LEU A 96 8.68 12.76 3.35
CA LEU A 96 9.89 12.00 3.10
C LEU A 96 9.81 10.60 3.71
N GLU A 97 10.53 9.65 3.08
CA GLU A 97 10.81 8.31 3.61
C GLU A 97 9.57 7.42 3.88
N ARG A 98 8.36 7.88 3.55
CA ARG A 98 7.12 7.12 3.73
C ARG A 98 6.14 7.35 2.58
N SER A 99 5.91 6.28 1.82
CA SER A 99 4.95 6.22 0.71
C SER A 99 3.78 5.28 1.05
N ASP A 100 3.08 5.56 2.14
CA ASP A 100 1.89 4.79 2.55
C ASP A 100 0.66 5.37 1.85
N PRO A 101 -0.07 4.60 1.03
CA PRO A 101 -1.20 5.11 0.27
C PRO A 101 -2.37 5.60 1.14
N ASN A 102 -2.39 5.21 2.43
CA ASN A 102 -3.42 5.67 3.37
C ASN A 102 -3.07 7.02 4.02
N ILE A 103 -1.87 7.56 3.75
CA ILE A 103 -1.43 8.84 4.29
C ILE A 103 -1.57 9.91 3.22
N VAL A 104 -2.31 10.95 3.55
CA VAL A 104 -2.52 12.12 2.71
C VAL A 104 -1.94 13.33 3.43
N LEU A 105 -1.17 14.13 2.71
CA LEU A 105 -0.70 15.42 3.20
C LEU A 105 -1.77 16.47 2.93
N ASN A 106 -2.32 17.06 4.01
CA ASN A 106 -3.20 18.22 3.91
C ASN A 106 -2.54 19.43 4.56
N LEU A 107 -2.61 20.59 3.89
CA LEU A 107 -2.12 21.86 4.43
C LEU A 107 -3.35 22.65 4.89
N GLU A 108 -3.55 22.80 6.21
CA GLU A 108 -4.72 23.54 6.71
C GLU A 108 -4.48 25.05 6.74
N HIS A 109 -3.34 25.48 7.29
CA HIS A 109 -3.01 26.90 7.46
C HIS A 109 -1.52 27.14 7.16
N CYS A 110 -1.23 28.00 6.18
CA CYS A 110 0.12 28.44 5.85
C CYS A 110 0.22 29.96 5.97
N TRP A 111 1.30 30.45 6.57
CA TRP A 111 1.54 31.88 6.75
C TRP A 111 3.03 32.22 6.58
N ALA A 112 3.31 33.49 6.33
CA ALA A 112 4.65 34.05 6.30
C ALA A 112 4.88 35.01 7.47
N THR A 113 6.13 35.10 7.94
CA THR A 113 6.59 36.02 8.99
C THR A 113 7.80 36.81 8.52
N SER A 114 8.02 38.00 9.09
CA SER A 114 9.20 38.82 8.80
C SER A 114 10.47 38.36 9.53
N THR A 115 10.33 37.43 10.47
CA THR A 115 11.43 36.87 11.25
C THR A 115 11.41 35.34 11.21
N PRO A 116 12.51 34.65 11.57
CA PRO A 116 12.53 33.19 11.66
C PRO A 116 11.60 32.61 12.73
N ASN A 117 11.05 33.44 13.64
CA ASN A 117 10.09 32.98 14.63
C ASN A 117 8.69 32.87 13.98
N PRO A 118 8.10 31.65 13.89
CA PRO A 118 6.79 31.45 13.27
C PRO A 118 5.64 32.12 14.03
N GLN A 119 5.83 32.45 15.31
CA GLN A 119 4.85 33.12 16.17
C GLN A 119 5.03 34.66 16.17
N SER A 120 5.95 35.19 15.35
CA SER A 120 6.15 36.64 15.26
C SER A 120 5.02 37.33 14.48
N VAL A 121 4.75 38.58 14.84
CA VAL A 121 3.76 39.44 14.20
C VAL A 121 4.51 40.56 13.47
N PRO A 122 4.06 40.99 12.27
CA PRO A 122 2.87 40.54 11.54
C PRO A 122 3.01 39.15 10.90
N GLN A 123 1.88 38.46 10.78
CA GLN A 123 1.69 37.23 10.00
C GLN A 123 0.89 37.56 8.75
N TRP A 124 1.23 36.92 7.63
CA TRP A 124 0.47 37.01 6.38
C TRP A 124 0.00 35.63 5.97
N ASP A 125 -1.31 35.43 5.94
CA ASP A 125 -1.91 34.17 5.54
C ASP A 125 -1.74 33.94 4.04
N LEU A 126 -1.21 32.78 3.68
CA LEU A 126 -1.06 32.29 2.31
C LEU A 126 -2.16 31.30 1.95
N LEU A 127 -2.56 30.48 2.93
CA LEU A 127 -3.59 29.46 2.78
C LEU A 127 -4.32 29.31 4.13
N VAL A 128 -5.65 29.25 4.10
CA VAL A 128 -6.52 29.09 5.27
C VAL A 128 -7.62 28.10 4.90
N ASP A 129 -7.85 27.11 5.77
CA ASP A 129 -8.87 26.05 5.63
C ASP A 129 -8.73 25.22 4.33
N GLY A 130 -7.50 24.74 4.07
CA GLY A 130 -7.16 23.89 2.92
C GLY A 130 -7.51 22.42 3.04
#